data_AF-A0A6P1U6S5-F1
#
_entry.id   AF-A0A6P1U6S5-F1
#
_cell.length_a   1.000
_cell.length_b   1.000
_cell.length_c   1.000
_cell.angle_alpha   90.00
_cell.angle_beta   90.00
_cell.angle_gamma   90.00
#
_symmetry.space_group_name_H-M   'P 1'
#
loop_
_entity.id
_entity.type
_entity.pdbx_description
1 polymer ?
#
loop_
_entity_poly.entity_id
_entity_poly.type
_entity_poly.pdbx_seq_one_letter_code
_entity_poly.pdbx_strand_id
1 'polypeptide(L)' 'MSDLDMSVFDAVEVHGCTVVDDYDGREIIEQTADGVPDFWSVYLHYKSGGLDCIADFRDEHQAKLFADQMARQHGLMRY' A
#
# COMPACT_ATOMS: atom_id res chain seq x y z
N MET A 1 7.96 -14.86 -11.95
CA MET A 1 7.83 -14.05 -10.73
C MET A 1 8.34 -14.92 -9.62
N SER A 2 9.40 -14.54 -8.92
CA SER A 2 9.81 -15.29 -7.71
C SER A 2 8.63 -15.30 -6.75
N ASP A 3 8.27 -16.47 -6.23
CA ASP A 3 7.27 -16.56 -5.18
C ASP A 3 7.75 -15.72 -4.00
N LEU A 4 7.12 -14.57 -3.80
CA LEU A 4 7.37 -13.75 -2.62
C LEU A 4 7.02 -14.62 -1.42
N ASP A 5 7.95 -14.76 -0.47
CA ASP A 5 7.68 -15.53 0.74
C ASP A 5 6.65 -14.78 1.58
N MET A 6 5.39 -15.16 1.44
CA MET A 6 4.28 -14.49 2.13
C MET A 6 4.34 -14.64 3.65
N SER A 7 5.17 -15.55 4.19
CA SER A 7 5.27 -15.81 5.62
C SER A 7 5.97 -14.68 6.39
N VAL A 8 6.69 -13.78 5.72
CA VAL A 8 7.36 -12.64 6.36
C VAL A 8 6.42 -11.45 6.60
N PHE A 9 5.19 -11.49 6.06
CA PHE A 9 4.19 -10.45 6.22
C PHE A 9 3.12 -10.86 7.24
N ASP A 10 2.49 -9.88 7.89
CA ASP A 10 1.39 -10.10 8.84
C ASP A 10 0.14 -9.27 8.57
N ALA A 11 0.25 -8.21 7.77
CA ALA A 11 -0.90 -7.40 7.37
C ALA A 11 -0.83 -6.92 5.92
N VAL A 12 -1.99 -6.49 5.43
CA VAL A 12 -2.15 -5.70 4.21
C VAL A 12 -2.70 -4.34 4.61
N GLU A 13 -2.11 -3.27 4.09
CA GLU A 13 -2.50 -1.88 4.36
C GLU A 13 -2.94 -1.18 3.08
N VAL A 14 -3.79 -0.15 3.21
CA VAL A 14 -4.17 0.74 2.11
C VAL A 14 -3.99 2.18 2.54
N HIS A 15 -3.16 2.92 1.82
CA HIS A 15 -2.93 4.34 2.11
C HIS A 15 -3.34 5.19 0.91
N GLY A 16 -3.94 6.35 1.20
CA GLY A 16 -4.06 7.42 0.22
C GLY A 16 -2.70 8.07 0.03
N CYS A 17 -2.30 8.31 -1.22
CA CYS A 17 -1.01 8.86 -1.57
C CYS A 17 -1.16 10.10 -2.45
N THR A 18 -0.23 11.03 -2.30
CA THR A 18 -0.14 12.27 -3.08
C THR A 18 1.27 12.40 -3.62
N VAL A 19 1.40 12.92 -4.85
CA VAL A 19 2.69 13.28 -5.42
C VAL A 19 3.04 14.69 -4.97
N VAL A 20 4.20 14.85 -4.33
CA VAL A 20 4.70 16.15 -3.86
C VAL A 20 6.13 16.36 -4.35
N ASP A 21 6.54 17.61 -4.50
CA ASP A 21 7.93 17.94 -4.82
C ASP A 21 8.77 17.96 -3.53
N ASP A 22 9.92 17.26 -3.55
CA ASP A 22 10.92 17.36 -2.49
C ASP A 22 11.69 18.70 -2.53
N TYR A 23 12.59 18.91 -1.58
CA TYR A 23 13.40 20.14 -1.50
C TYR A 23 14.30 20.39 -2.72
N ASP A 24 14.61 19.34 -3.49
CA ASP A 24 15.41 19.41 -4.72
C ASP A 24 14.54 19.50 -5.98
N GLY A 25 13.22 19.60 -5.83
CA GLY A 25 12.24 19.69 -6.93
C GLY A 25 12.00 18.36 -7.65
N ARG A 26 12.20 17.23 -6.97
CA ARG A 26 11.87 15.89 -7.49
C ARG A 26 10.52 15.44 -6.96
N GLU A 27 9.72 14.84 -7.82
CA GLU A 27 8.47 14.20 -7.41
C GLU A 27 8.77 13.00 -6.50
N ILE A 28 8.20 13.03 -5.30
CA ILE A 28 8.15 11.93 -4.34
C ILE A 28 6.70 11.59 -4.02
N ILE A 29 6.49 10.38 -3.50
CA ILE A 29 5.18 9.92 -3.06
C ILE A 29 5.15 9.93 -1.54
N GLU A 30 4.19 10.64 -0.96
CA GLU A 30 3.92 10.63 0.48
C GLU A 30 2.49 10.16 0.75
N GLN A 31 2.25 9.64 1.95
CA GLN A 31 0.89 9.40 2.41
C GLN A 31 0.16 10.75 2.53
N THR A 32 -1.05 10.83 2.01
CA THR A 32 -1.88 12.03 2.10
C THR A 32 -2.28 12.26 3.56
N ALA A 33 -1.64 13.24 4.22
CA ALA A 33 -1.94 13.57 5.61
C ALA A 33 -3.34 14.20 5.77
N ASP A 34 -3.69 15.13 4.86
CA ASP A 34 -4.97 15.82 4.80
C ASP A 34 -5.38 16.04 3.34
N GLY A 35 -6.68 15.90 3.02
CA GLY A 35 -7.23 16.20 1.70
C GLY A 35 -7.66 14.98 0.88
N VAL A 36 -7.74 15.16 -0.44
CA VAL A 36 -8.12 14.10 -1.39
C VAL A 36 -6.84 13.48 -1.96
N PRO A 37 -6.61 12.17 -1.77
CA PRO A 37 -5.47 11.48 -2.36
C PRO A 37 -5.49 11.53 -3.89
N ASP A 38 -4.30 11.55 -4.51
CA ASP A 38 -4.17 11.44 -5.97
C ASP A 38 -4.44 10.00 -6.43
N PHE A 39 -4.03 9.04 -5.61
CA PHE A 39 -4.22 7.60 -5.79
C PHE A 39 -4.13 6.87 -4.44
N TRP A 40 -4.31 5.55 -4.48
CA TRP A 40 -4.32 4.66 -3.33
C TRP A 40 -3.36 3.50 -3.56
N SER A 41 -2.40 3.34 -2.67
CA SER A 41 -1.44 2.24 -2.72
C SER A 41 -1.83 1.13 -1.74
N VAL A 42 -1.64 -0.11 -2.16
CA VAL A 42 -1.81 -1.31 -1.34
C VAL A 42 -0.44 -1.83 -0.95
N TYR A 43 -0.22 -2.06 0.33
CA TYR A 43 1.05 -2.51 0.88
C TYR A 43 0.93 -3.85 1.59
N LEU A 44 2.01 -4.65 1.55
CA LEU A 44 2.23 -5.73 2.50
C LEU A 44 3.08 -5.22 3.66
N HIS A 45 2.64 -5.46 4.90
CA HIS A 45 3.38 -5.08 6.10
C HIS A 45 4.28 -6.23 6.56
N TYR A 46 5.58 -5.95 6.66
CA TYR A 46 6.57 -6.92 7.13
C TYR A 46 6.44 -7.11 8.65
N LYS A 47 6.53 -8.35 9.13
CA LYS A 47 6.62 -8.66 10.57
C LYS A 47 7.80 -7.98 11.25
N SER A 48 8.87 -7.70 10.52
CA SER A 48 10.05 -6.98 11.00
C SER A 48 9.88 -5.46 11.03
N GLY A 49 8.74 -4.94 10.57
CA GLY A 49 8.48 -3.54 10.30
C GLY A 49 8.86 -3.14 8.88
N GLY A 50 8.17 -2.12 8.36
CA GLY A 50 8.28 -1.65 6.98
C GLY A 50 7.17 -2.20 6.09
N LEU A 51 7.10 -1.66 4.87
CA LEU A 51 6.04 -1.92 3.91
C LEU A 51 6.63 -2.24 2.54
N ASP A 52 5.95 -3.09 1.77
CA ASP A 52 6.21 -3.29 0.34
C ASP A 52 4.98 -2.92 -0.49
N CYS A 53 5.14 -2.02 -1.47
CA CYS A 53 4.03 -1.62 -2.33
C CYS A 53 3.79 -2.70 -3.39
N ILE A 54 2.56 -3.21 -3.46
CA ILE A 54 2.22 -4.30 -4.38
C ILE A 54 1.26 -3.86 -5.50
N ALA A 55 0.55 -2.75 -5.32
CA ALA A 55 -0.35 -2.21 -6.35
C ALA A 55 -0.78 -0.78 -6.03
N ASP A 56 -1.02 0.01 -7.08
CA ASP A 56 -1.61 1.35 -7.01
C ASP A 56 -2.95 1.39 -7.75
N PHE A 57 -3.89 2.15 -7.21
CA PHE A 57 -5.24 2.31 -7.75
C PHE A 57 -5.65 3.77 -7.72
N ARG A 58 -6.38 4.21 -8.75
CA ARG A 58 -6.99 5.55 -8.72
C ARG A 58 -8.18 5.64 -7.76
N ASP A 59 -8.84 4.52 -7.50
CA ASP A 59 -10.08 4.45 -6.72
C ASP A 59 -9.85 3.70 -5.41
N GLU A 60 -10.29 4.31 -4.30
CA GLU A 60 -10.14 3.76 -2.95
C GLU A 60 -10.85 2.41 -2.80
N HIS A 61 -12.05 2.29 -3.38
CA HIS A 61 -12.87 1.10 -3.24
C HIS A 61 -12.20 -0.09 -3.94
N GLN A 62 -11.63 0.11 -5.13
CA GLN A 62 -10.85 -0.91 -5.82
C GLN A 62 -9.60 -1.34 -5.03
N ALA A 63 -8.85 -0.39 -4.46
CA ALA A 63 -7.70 -0.70 -3.61
C ALA A 63 -8.11 -1.56 -2.41
N LYS A 64 -9.20 -1.19 -1.73
CA LYS A 64 -9.73 -1.94 -0.59
C LYS A 64 -10.18 -3.35 -0.97
N LEU A 65 -10.90 -3.51 -2.09
CA LEU A 65 -11.32 -4.82 -2.58
C LEU A 65 -10.13 -5.73 -2.89
N PHE A 66 -9.12 -5.19 -3.56
CA PHE A 66 -7.90 -5.94 -3.87
C PHE A 66 -7.17 -6.38 -2.59
N ALA A 67 -7.02 -5.46 -1.64
CA ALA A 67 -6.32 -5.73 -0.40
C ALA A 67 -7.09 -6.73 0.50
N ASP A 68 -8.42 -6.68 0.52
CA ASP A 68 -9.26 -7.68 1.20
C ASP A 68 -9.11 -9.07 0.58
N GLN A 69 -9.01 -9.14 -0.75
CA GLN A 69 -8.74 -10.40 -1.45
C GLN A 69 -7.36 -10.94 -1.07
N MET A 70 -6.32 -10.11 -1.06
CA MET A 70 -4.97 -10.50 -0.66
C MET A 70 -4.93 -10.98 0.79
N ALA A 71 -5.55 -10.25 1.71
CA ALA A 71 -5.60 -10.62 3.12
C ALA A 71 -6.27 -11.99 3.31
N ARG A 72 -7.41 -12.24 2.63
CA ARG A 72 -8.10 -13.54 2.68
C ARG A 72 -7.29 -14.67 2.06
N GLN A 73 -6.67 -14.43 0.91
CA GLN A 73 -5.91 -15.44 0.18
C GLN A 73 -4.68 -15.92 0.96
N HIS A 74 -4.06 -15.03 1.74
CA HIS A 74 -2.81 -15.29 2.43
C HIS A 74 -2.93 -15.36 3.96
N GLY A 75 -4.13 -15.19 4.52
CA GLY A 75 -4.37 -15.24 5.96
C GLY A 75 -3.74 -14.06 6.73
N LEU A 76 -3.65 -12.89 6.10
CA LEU A 76 -3.08 -11.68 6.69
C LEU A 76 -4.17 -10.84 7.37
N MET A 77 -3.76 -10.00 8.32
CA MET A 77 -4.64 -8.99 8.92
C MET A 77 -4.90 -7.84 7.94
N ARG A 78 -6.02 -7.15 8.14
CA ARG A 78 -6.34 -5.93 7.41
C ARG A 78 -6.14 -4.73 8.32
N TYR A 79 -5.31 -3.79 7.89
CA TYR A 79 -5.04 -2.52 8.57
C TYR A 79 -5.52 -1.34 7.71
#